data_AF-V5HBQ7-F1
#
_entry.id   AF-V5HBQ7-F1
#
_cell.length_a   1.000
_cell.length_b   1.000
_cell.length_c   1.000
_cell.angle_alpha   90.00
_cell.angle_beta   90.00
_cell.angle_gamma   90.00
#
_symmetry.space_group_name_H-M   'P 1'
#
loop_
_entity.id
_entity.type
_entity.pdbx_description
1 polymer ?
#
loop_
_entity_poly.entity_id
_entity_poly.type
_entity_poly.pdbx_seq_one_letter_code
_entity_poly.pdbx_strand_id
1 'polypeptide(L)'
;MRTVLQTKLAWHLPTFLVSSCGEQPHKIGGFLKEVVDTYNFLSVRFSRDFLSSVNRKGLSNALYDTLFPEPLYRAVHRQSPGQDVLCRVKKMAIPPRAKSFFFKLHTSTLPVKAWLHEKGIF
;
A
#
# COMPACT_ATOMS: atom_id res chain seq x y z
N MET A 1 15.76 19.11 -20.00
CA MET A 1 15.38 18.21 -18.89
C MET A 1 16.57 17.81 -18.02
N ARG A 2 17.69 17.32 -18.60
CA ARG A 2 18.93 16.94 -17.86
C ARG A 2 19.44 18.03 -16.91
N THR A 3 19.48 19.29 -17.35
CA THR A 3 19.95 20.43 -16.54
C THR A 3 19.14 20.62 -15.27
N VAL A 4 17.80 20.48 -15.35
CA VAL A 4 16.90 20.62 -14.18
C VAL A 4 17.14 19.51 -13.16
N LEU A 5 17.41 18.29 -13.62
CA LEU A 5 17.72 17.17 -12.73
C LEU A 5 19.06 17.39 -12.01
N GLN A 6 20.08 17.86 -12.73
CA GLN A 6 21.42 18.09 -12.19
C GLN A 6 21.51 19.30 -11.25
N THR A 7 20.76 20.37 -11.51
CA THR A 7 20.81 21.58 -10.67
C THR A 7 19.82 21.53 -9.50
N LYS A 8 18.63 20.95 -9.70
CA LYS A 8 17.56 20.99 -8.67
C LYS A 8 17.37 19.70 -7.89
N LEU A 9 17.65 18.54 -8.48
CA LEU A 9 17.30 17.23 -7.88
C LEU A 9 18.52 16.52 -7.27
N ALA A 10 19.71 16.76 -7.80
CA ALA A 10 20.93 16.05 -7.40
C ALA A 10 21.25 16.16 -5.91
N TRP A 11 21.05 17.33 -5.30
CA TRP A 11 21.25 17.56 -3.87
C TRP A 11 20.28 16.78 -2.98
N HIS A 12 19.06 16.53 -3.48
CA HIS A 12 18.02 15.85 -2.73
C HIS A 12 18.07 14.33 -2.90
N LEU A 13 18.73 13.84 -3.96
CA LEU A 13 18.86 12.42 -4.30
C LEU A 13 20.32 12.04 -4.63
N PRO A 14 21.30 12.30 -3.74
CA PRO A 14 22.74 12.15 -4.06
C PRO A 14 23.13 10.70 -4.36
N THR A 15 22.40 9.74 -3.79
CA THR A 15 22.63 8.30 -4.03
C THR A 15 22.23 7.88 -5.44
N PHE A 16 21.36 8.65 -6.10
CA PHE A 16 20.80 8.33 -7.43
C PHE A 16 21.36 9.24 -8.53
N LEU A 17 21.64 10.50 -8.24
CA LEU A 17 22.12 11.50 -9.19
C LEU A 17 23.45 12.09 -8.72
N VAL A 18 24.46 12.00 -9.59
CA VAL A 18 25.72 12.71 -9.42
C VAL A 18 25.66 13.99 -10.23
N SER A 19 25.95 15.13 -9.59
CA SER A 19 26.04 16.43 -10.24
C SER A 19 27.38 17.08 -9.95
N SER A 20 27.97 17.68 -10.97
CA SER A 20 29.18 18.51 -10.88
C SER A 20 28.86 19.99 -10.63
N CYS A 21 27.58 20.36 -10.56
CA CYS A 21 27.16 21.74 -10.33
C CYS A 21 27.21 22.07 -8.83
N GLY A 22 28.14 22.95 -8.42
CA GLY A 22 28.37 23.38 -7.04
C GLY A 22 27.40 24.45 -6.51
N GLU A 23 26.17 24.49 -7.01
CA GLU A 23 25.17 25.47 -6.57
C GLU A 23 24.52 25.06 -5.25
N GLN A 24 24.19 26.04 -4.39
CA GLN A 24 23.53 25.81 -3.10
C GLN A 24 22.16 25.13 -3.27
N PRO A 25 21.74 24.26 -2.34
CA PRO A 25 20.48 23.52 -2.47
C PRO A 25 19.29 24.47 -2.48
N HIS A 26 18.61 24.55 -3.62
CA HIS A 26 17.36 25.29 -3.74
C HIS A 26 16.20 24.54 -3.05
N LYS A 27 15.26 25.29 -2.46
CA LYS A 27 13.99 24.73 -1.99
C LYS A 27 13.28 24.04 -3.15
N ILE A 28 12.96 22.76 -2.96
CA ILE A 28 12.25 21.96 -3.95
C ILE A 28 10.74 22.04 -3.70
N GLY A 29 9.95 22.22 -4.76
CA GLY A 29 8.51 22.41 -4.68
C GLY A 29 7.79 21.83 -5.89
N GLY A 30 6.47 21.67 -5.76
CA GLY A 30 5.61 21.10 -6.79
C GLY A 30 6.02 19.68 -7.18
N PHE A 31 5.98 19.39 -8.49
CA PHE A 31 6.29 18.07 -9.05
C PHE A 31 7.66 17.51 -8.62
N LEU A 32 8.70 18.36 -8.55
CA LEU A 32 10.04 17.89 -8.16
C LEU A 32 10.09 17.42 -6.70
N LYS A 33 9.30 18.05 -5.82
CA LYS A 33 9.15 17.58 -4.44
C LYS A 33 8.48 16.22 -4.40
N GLU A 34 7.42 16.02 -5.18
CA GLU A 34 6.71 14.72 -5.26
C GLU A 34 7.65 13.61 -5.75
N VAL A 35 8.53 13.90 -6.71
CA VAL A 35 9.53 12.93 -7.20
C VAL A 35 10.51 12.54 -6.08
N VAL A 36 11.04 13.51 -5.33
CA VAL A 36 11.95 13.24 -4.20
C VAL A 36 11.24 12.45 -3.10
N ASP A 37 10.05 12.88 -2.70
CA ASP A 37 9.24 12.22 -1.66
C ASP A 37 8.92 10.78 -2.07
N THR A 38 8.55 10.57 -3.34
CA THR A 38 8.26 9.23 -3.88
C THR A 38 9.52 8.36 -3.88
N TYR A 39 10.67 8.88 -4.31
CA TYR A 39 11.90 8.11 -4.28
C TYR A 39 12.31 7.74 -2.85
N ASN A 40 12.23 8.68 -1.91
CA ASN A 40 12.53 8.43 -0.50
C ASN A 40 11.58 7.38 0.09
N PHE A 41 10.29 7.44 -0.26
CA PHE A 41 9.32 6.44 0.13
C PHE A 41 9.64 5.04 -0.41
N LEU A 42 10.09 4.93 -1.66
CA LEU A 42 10.41 3.66 -2.32
C LEU A 42 11.76 3.08 -1.87
N SER A 43 12.79 3.92 -1.73
CA SER A 43 14.16 3.50 -1.40
C SER A 43 14.30 2.91 0.00
N VAL A 44 13.39 3.24 0.92
CA VAL A 44 13.31 2.60 2.24
C VAL A 44 12.74 1.17 2.16
N ARG A 45 11.93 0.87 1.15
CA ARG A 45 11.17 -0.39 1.05
C ARG A 45 11.76 -1.38 0.06
N PHE A 46 12.43 -0.89 -0.98
CA PHE A 46 12.90 -1.70 -2.09
C PHE A 46 14.36 -1.40 -2.40
N SER A 47 15.10 -2.42 -2.81
CA SER A 47 16.46 -2.25 -3.29
C SER A 47 16.49 -1.48 -4.61
N ARG A 48 17.62 -0.82 -4.89
CA ARG A 48 17.82 -0.11 -6.16
C ARG A 48 17.72 -1.04 -7.36
N ASP A 49 18.27 -2.24 -7.25
CA ASP A 49 18.24 -3.24 -8.32
C ASP A 49 16.79 -3.60 -8.67
N PHE A 50 15.95 -3.82 -7.65
CA PHE A 50 14.52 -4.08 -7.85
C PHE A 50 13.82 -2.92 -8.55
N LEU A 51 14.01 -1.69 -8.06
CA LEU A 51 13.38 -0.49 -8.65
C LEU A 51 13.83 -0.24 -10.10
N SER A 52 15.04 -0.65 -10.46
CA SER A 52 15.56 -0.51 -11.81
C SER A 52 14.97 -1.53 -12.80
N SER A 53 14.60 -2.73 -12.34
CA SER A 53 14.12 -3.82 -13.19
C SER A 53 12.60 -3.99 -13.20
N VAL A 54 11.90 -3.48 -12.18
CA VAL A 54 10.47 -3.72 -12.00
C VAL A 54 9.62 -2.91 -12.98
N ASN A 55 8.59 -3.52 -13.56
CA ASN A 55 7.61 -2.81 -14.36
C ASN A 55 6.54 -2.13 -13.46
N ARG A 56 5.75 -1.22 -14.03
CA ARG A 56 4.71 -0.48 -13.28
C ARG A 56 3.75 -1.39 -12.51
N LYS A 57 3.27 -2.47 -13.13
CA LYS A 57 2.31 -3.40 -12.52
C LYS A 57 2.94 -4.15 -11.34
N GLY A 58 4.18 -4.61 -11.52
CA GLY A 58 4.96 -5.29 -10.48
C GLY A 58 5.20 -4.38 -9.29
N LEU A 59 5.56 -3.12 -9.53
CA LEU A 59 5.75 -2.13 -8.47
C LEU A 59 4.45 -1.87 -7.70
N SER A 60 3.32 -1.70 -8.40
CA SER A 60 2.02 -1.53 -7.74
C SER A 60 1.64 -2.72 -6.87
N ASN A 61 1.82 -3.95 -7.37
CA ASN A 61 1.54 -5.15 -6.58
C ASN A 61 2.45 -5.25 -5.36
N ALA A 62 3.76 -5.04 -5.53
CA ALA A 62 4.71 -5.04 -4.42
C ALA A 62 4.34 -3.99 -3.37
N LEU A 63 3.93 -2.79 -3.79
CA LEU A 63 3.43 -1.75 -2.89
C LEU A 63 2.15 -2.17 -2.15
N TYR A 64 1.21 -2.82 -2.82
CA TYR A 64 0.01 -3.33 -2.16
C TYR A 64 0.36 -4.35 -1.07
N ASP A 65 1.23 -5.30 -1.39
CA ASP A 65 1.63 -6.34 -0.45
C ASP A 65 2.41 -5.76 0.75
N THR A 66 3.24 -4.74 0.52
CA THR A 66 4.06 -4.12 1.57
C THR A 66 3.29 -3.15 2.45
N LEU A 67 2.38 -2.36 1.88
CA LEU A 67 1.64 -1.31 2.60
C LEU A 67 0.33 -1.81 3.20
N PHE A 68 -0.29 -2.80 2.56
CA PHE A 68 -1.58 -3.34 2.94
C PHE A 68 -1.44 -4.86 3.12
N PRO A 69 -0.73 -5.30 4.17
CA PRO A 69 -0.63 -6.72 4.47
C PRO A 69 -2.02 -7.31 4.57
N GLU A 70 -2.16 -8.59 4.18
CA GLU A 70 -3.44 -9.25 4.19
C GLU A 70 -4.05 -9.16 5.59
N PRO A 71 -5.27 -8.60 5.74
CA PRO A 71 -5.87 -8.44 7.05
C PRO A 71 -5.91 -9.79 7.77
N LEU A 72 -5.61 -9.81 9.07
CA LEU A 72 -5.48 -11.05 9.84
C LEU A 72 -6.74 -11.94 9.72
N TYR A 73 -7.92 -11.33 9.64
CA TYR A 73 -9.19 -12.02 9.43
C TYR A 73 -9.35 -12.67 8.04
N ARG A 74 -8.41 -12.48 7.11
CA ARG A 74 -8.33 -13.18 5.81
C ARG A 74 -7.15 -14.15 5.77
N ALA A 75 -6.03 -13.82 6.42
CA ALA A 75 -4.84 -14.65 6.44
C ALA A 75 -5.07 -16.01 7.11
N VAL A 76 -5.83 -16.04 8.22
CA VAL A 76 -6.19 -17.27 8.94
C VAL A 76 -6.93 -18.27 8.05
N HIS A 77 -7.58 -17.81 6.98
CA HIS A 77 -8.48 -18.62 6.17
C HIS A 77 -7.81 -19.38 5.01
N ARG A 78 -6.50 -19.21 4.80
CA ARG A 78 -5.80 -19.85 3.67
C ARG A 78 -5.05 -21.14 4.01
N GLN A 79 -4.80 -21.44 5.29
CA GLN A 79 -3.75 -22.41 5.66
C GLN A 79 -4.26 -23.79 6.08
N SER A 80 -5.57 -24.01 6.23
CA SER A 80 -6.12 -25.33 6.60
C SER A 80 -7.33 -25.71 5.74
N PRO A 81 -7.51 -27.01 5.39
CA PRO A 81 -8.73 -27.50 4.76
C PRO A 81 -9.98 -27.02 5.51
N GLY A 82 -10.94 -26.47 4.79
CA GLY A 82 -12.19 -25.94 5.35
C GLY A 82 -12.15 -24.49 5.82
N GLN A 83 -10.98 -23.83 5.87
CA GLN A 83 -10.90 -22.42 6.26
C GLN A 83 -11.09 -21.44 5.09
N ASP A 84 -11.18 -21.93 3.85
CA ASP A 84 -11.38 -21.15 2.62
C ASP A 84 -12.79 -20.56 2.43
N VAL A 85 -13.64 -20.61 3.46
CA VAL A 85 -15.05 -20.18 3.42
C VAL A 85 -15.18 -18.77 2.86
N LEU A 86 -14.31 -17.84 3.29
CA LEU A 86 -14.34 -16.46 2.80
C LEU A 86 -13.95 -16.36 1.32
N CYS A 87 -13.04 -17.21 0.84
CA CYS A 87 -12.67 -17.29 -0.58
C CYS A 87 -13.83 -17.85 -1.42
N ARG A 88 -14.55 -18.87 -0.92
CA ARG A 88 -15.75 -19.42 -1.56
C ARG A 88 -16.88 -18.40 -1.60
N VAL A 89 -17.18 -17.74 -0.48
CA VAL A 89 -18.18 -16.67 -0.41
C VAL A 89 -17.84 -15.53 -1.36
N LYS A 90 -16.56 -15.16 -1.49
CA LYS A 90 -16.12 -14.16 -2.49
C LYS A 90 -16.47 -14.59 -3.92
N LYS A 91 -16.31 -15.86 -4.28
CA LYS A 91 -16.58 -16.43 -5.61
C LYS A 91 -18.06 -16.68 -5.92
N MET A 92 -18.94 -16.77 -4.92
CA MET A 92 -20.38 -16.99 -5.14
C MET A 92 -21.02 -15.85 -5.96
N ALA A 93 -21.98 -16.15 -6.82
CA ALA A 93 -22.72 -15.15 -7.60
C ALA A 93 -23.80 -14.42 -6.77
N ILE A 94 -23.42 -13.88 -5.62
CA ILE A 94 -24.30 -13.18 -4.68
C ILE A 94 -23.92 -11.68 -4.66
N PRO A 95 -24.89 -10.75 -4.51
CA PRO A 95 -24.59 -9.31 -4.41
C PRO A 95 -23.54 -9.00 -3.32
N PRO A 96 -22.56 -8.12 -3.58
CA PRO A 96 -21.50 -7.77 -2.62
C PRO A 96 -22.02 -7.26 -1.27
N ARG A 97 -23.17 -6.55 -1.27
CA ARG A 97 -23.83 -6.05 -0.06
C ARG A 97 -24.26 -7.19 0.86
N ALA A 98 -24.81 -8.27 0.31
CA ALA A 98 -25.22 -9.45 1.06
C ALA A 98 -24.01 -10.21 1.62
N LYS A 99 -22.95 -10.40 0.81
CA LYS A 99 -21.70 -11.02 1.28
C LYS A 99 -21.08 -10.24 2.45
N SER A 100 -21.09 -8.91 2.37
CA SER A 100 -20.56 -8.04 3.41
C SER A 100 -21.39 -8.11 4.70
N PHE A 101 -22.71 -8.26 4.60
CA PHE A 101 -23.58 -8.47 5.76
C PHE A 101 -23.24 -9.77 6.49
N PHE A 102 -23.21 -10.91 5.79
CA PHE A 102 -22.88 -12.20 6.40
C PHE A 102 -21.49 -12.19 7.01
N PHE A 103 -20.50 -11.62 6.31
CA PHE A 103 -19.17 -11.44 6.86
C PHE A 103 -19.18 -10.62 8.16
N LYS A 104 -19.89 -9.49 8.18
CA LYS A 104 -19.98 -8.63 9.38
C LYS A 104 -20.70 -9.32 10.54
N LEU A 105 -21.74 -10.09 10.22
CA LEU A 105 -22.48 -10.89 11.19
C LEU A 105 -21.59 -11.95 11.82
N HIS A 106 -20.90 -12.77 11.00
CA HIS A 106 -20.07 -13.87 11.47
C HIS A 106 -18.75 -13.44 12.13
N THR A 107 -18.24 -12.25 11.81
CA THR A 107 -17.06 -11.68 12.47
C THR A 107 -17.42 -10.69 13.59
N SER A 108 -18.70 -10.57 13.93
CA SER A 108 -19.22 -9.59 14.91
C SER A 108 -18.76 -8.15 14.64
N THR A 109 -18.42 -7.81 13.39
CA THR A 109 -18.06 -6.46 12.95
C THR A 109 -19.28 -5.64 12.53
N LEU A 110 -20.47 -6.01 13.03
CA LEU A 110 -21.67 -5.18 12.93
C LEU A 110 -21.49 -3.88 13.73
N PRO A 111 -22.22 -2.81 13.40
CA PRO A 111 -22.10 -1.54 14.10
C PRO A 111 -22.23 -1.75 15.61
N VAL A 112 -21.25 -1.23 16.35
CA VAL A 112 -21.04 -1.42 17.79
C VAL A 112 -22.33 -1.35 18.62
N LYS A 113 -23.30 -0.51 18.25
CA LYS A 113 -24.62 -0.41 18.91
C LYS A 113 -25.40 -1.72 18.95
N ALA A 114 -25.43 -2.50 17.87
CA ALA A 114 -26.20 -3.73 17.81
C ALA A 114 -25.58 -4.83 18.69
N TRP A 115 -24.25 -4.93 18.67
CA TRP A 115 -23.50 -5.87 19.51
C TRP A 115 -23.57 -5.51 21.00
N LEU A 116 -23.49 -4.22 21.34
CA LEU A 116 -23.62 -3.73 22.72
C LEU A 116 -25.01 -4.01 23.32
N HIS A 117 -26.06 -3.86 22.53
CA HIS A 117 -27.43 -4.21 22.94
C HIS A 117 -27.57 -5.72 23.17
N GLU A 118 -27.01 -6.55 22.28
CA GLU A 118 -27.05 -8.02 22.41
C GLU A 118 -26.29 -8.55 23.65
N LYS A 119 -25.30 -7.80 24.14
CA LYS A 119 -24.54 -8.11 25.36
C LYS A 119 -25.08 -7.44 26.63
N GLY A 120 -26.18 -6.70 26.55
CA GLY A 120 -26.81 -6.03 27.69
C GLY A 120 -25.96 -4.93 28.33
N ILE A 121 -25.03 -4.34 27.56
CA ILE A 121 -24.18 -3.22 28.01
C ILE A 121 -24.90 -1.87 27.81
N PHE A 122 -25.94 -1.86 26.97
CA PHE A 122 -26.83 -0.72 26.69
C PHE A 122 -28.27 -1.09 26.99
#